data_AF-A0A8C0I7F1-F1
#
_entry.id   AF-A0A8C0I7F1-F1
#
_cell.length_a   1.000
_cell.length_b   1.000
_cell.length_c   1.000
_cell.angle_alpha   90.00
_cell.angle_beta   90.00
_cell.angle_gamma   90.00
#
_symmetry.space_group_name_H-M   'P 1'
#
loop_
_entity.id
_entity.type
_entity.pdbx_description
1 polymer ?
#
loop_
_entity_poly.entity_id
_entity_poly.type
_entity_poly.pdbx_seq_one_letter_code
_entity_poly.pdbx_strand_id
1 'polypeptide(L)'
;LIDSIVPFLGYHEEIDGVYYGKAIFIFLNNAGGDKITEIALDYWRRLKRREDIPVKELQSLLSEEIFRNRNSGFFHSQLIQKNLIDYFIPFLPLEYKHVRECVREELRMQGHPVDEDLIAEIALAMTDYPREEKLYSSNGCKTVASRVTLSI
;
A
#
# COMPACT_ATOMS: atom_id res chain seq x y z
N LEU A 1 -1.81 22.08 -7.75
CA LEU A 1 -2.52 21.70 -6.52
C LEU A 1 -1.55 21.18 -5.46
N ILE A 2 -0.75 20.16 -5.75
CA ILE A 2 0.25 19.65 -4.78
C ILE A 2 1.32 20.70 -4.41
N ASP A 3 1.68 21.60 -5.33
CA ASP A 3 2.66 22.65 -5.03
C ASP A 3 2.10 23.73 -4.09
N SER A 4 0.77 23.84 -3.97
CA SER A 4 0.12 24.83 -3.11
C SER A 4 0.30 24.52 -1.62
N ILE A 5 0.63 23.28 -1.26
CA ILE A 5 0.86 22.87 0.13
C ILE A 5 2.35 22.89 0.53
N VAL A 6 3.25 23.09 -0.43
CA VAL A 6 4.71 23.12 -0.22
C VAL A 6 5.16 24.10 0.88
N PRO A 7 4.59 25.32 0.99
CA PRO A 7 4.97 26.22 2.07
C PRO A 7 4.81 25.58 3.45
N PHE A 8 3.71 24.87 3.69
CA PHE A 8 3.39 24.26 4.99
C PHE A 8 4.26 23.03 5.33
N LEU A 9 4.98 22.51 4.35
CA LEU A 9 5.86 21.34 4.48
C LEU A 9 7.34 21.74 4.63
N GLY A 10 7.66 23.01 4.35
CA GLY A 10 9.01 23.55 4.48
C GLY A 10 9.39 23.84 5.93
N TYR A 11 10.67 24.08 6.16
CA TYR A 11 11.26 24.42 7.46
C TYR A 11 11.02 25.88 7.87
N HIS A 12 9.87 26.46 7.55
CA HIS A 12 9.54 27.84 7.90
C HIS A 12 9.11 27.95 9.37
N GLU A 13 9.54 29.02 10.05
CA GLU A 13 9.17 29.27 11.46
C GLU A 13 7.68 29.56 11.61
N GLU A 14 7.08 30.36 10.74
CA GLU A 14 5.62 30.62 10.74
C GLU A 14 5.14 30.95 9.33
N ILE A 15 3.89 30.59 9.03
CA ILE A 15 3.15 31.01 7.83
C ILE A 15 1.88 31.68 8.32
N ASP A 16 1.70 32.95 7.98
CA ASP A 16 0.59 33.79 8.46
C ASP A 16 0.39 33.73 9.99
N GLY A 17 1.51 33.66 10.75
CA GLY A 17 1.50 33.58 12.21
C GLY A 17 1.23 32.20 12.79
N VAL A 18 1.23 31.14 11.96
CA VAL A 18 0.99 29.75 12.39
C VAL A 18 2.23 28.89 12.16
N TYR A 19 2.68 28.18 13.21
CA TYR A 19 3.77 27.21 13.13
C TYR A 19 3.27 25.81 12.76
N TYR A 20 3.72 25.30 11.61
CA TYR A 20 3.35 23.98 11.10
C TYR A 20 4.34 22.86 11.44
N GLY A 21 5.45 23.14 12.14
CA GLY A 21 6.47 22.14 12.45
C GLY A 21 6.03 21.02 13.42
N LYS A 22 4.78 21.05 13.89
CA LYS A 22 4.15 19.96 14.67
C LYS A 22 3.11 19.17 13.87
N ALA A 23 2.79 19.58 12.65
CA ALA A 23 1.83 18.90 11.80
C ALA A 23 2.47 17.68 11.14
N ILE A 24 1.66 16.63 10.92
CA ILE A 24 2.06 15.43 10.18
C ILE A 24 1.28 15.41 8.87
N PHE A 25 2.01 15.25 7.77
CA PHE A 25 1.42 15.14 6.44
C PHE A 25 1.61 13.73 5.91
N ILE A 26 0.51 13.09 5.52
CA ILE A 26 0.51 11.72 4.99
C ILE A 26 0.00 11.76 3.55
N PHE A 27 0.84 11.30 2.62
CA PHE A 27 0.51 11.18 1.21
C PHE A 27 0.28 9.72 0.85
N LEU A 28 -0.88 9.43 0.25
CA LEU A 28 -1.21 8.09 -0.24
C LEU A 28 -1.12 8.07 -1.77
N ASN A 29 -0.36 7.12 -2.30
CA ASN A 29 -0.15 6.94 -3.73
C ASN A 29 0.03 5.45 -4.06
N ASN A 30 -0.42 5.03 -5.24
CA ASN A 30 -0.23 3.67 -5.76
C ASN A 30 0.96 3.57 -6.74
N ALA A 31 1.63 4.68 -7.06
CA ALA A 31 2.80 4.68 -7.95
C ALA A 31 3.90 3.75 -7.44
N GLY A 32 4.48 2.95 -8.34
CA GLY A 32 5.49 1.95 -8.01
C GLY A 32 4.95 0.67 -7.38
N GLY A 33 3.63 0.53 -7.20
CA GLY A 33 3.01 -0.67 -6.63
C GLY A 33 3.21 -1.93 -7.47
N ASP A 34 3.24 -1.78 -8.80
CA ASP A 34 3.59 -2.85 -9.75
C ASP A 34 5.04 -3.32 -9.56
N LYS A 35 5.98 -2.38 -9.40
CA LYS A 35 7.40 -2.70 -9.15
C LYS A 35 7.65 -3.34 -7.79
N ILE A 36 6.97 -2.87 -6.75
CA ILE A 36 6.99 -3.53 -5.43
C ILE A 36 6.49 -4.97 -5.55
N THR A 37 5.40 -5.18 -6.29
CA THR A 37 4.83 -6.51 -6.50
C THR A 37 5.79 -7.43 -7.27
N GLU A 38 6.49 -6.91 -8.28
CA GLU A 38 7.53 -7.63 -9.01
C GLU A 38 8.67 -8.11 -8.09
N ILE A 39 9.17 -7.23 -7.21
CA ILE A 39 10.20 -7.60 -6.21
C ILE A 39 9.67 -8.67 -5.26
N ALA A 40 8.46 -8.48 -4.71
CA ALA A 40 7.87 -9.45 -3.79
C ALA A 40 7.71 -10.83 -4.45
N LEU A 41 7.32 -10.88 -5.72
CA LEU A 41 7.22 -12.11 -6.49
C LEU A 41 8.58 -12.76 -6.76
N ASP A 42 9.62 -11.98 -7.07
CA ASP A 42 10.99 -12.51 -7.24
C ASP A 42 11.52 -13.15 -5.96
N TYR A 43 11.33 -12.51 -4.80
CA TYR A 43 11.70 -13.09 -3.50
C TYR A 43 10.97 -14.40 -3.25
N TRP A 44 9.66 -14.44 -3.49
CA TRP A 44 8.88 -15.66 -3.35
C TRP A 44 9.35 -16.78 -4.29
N ARG A 45 9.62 -16.47 -5.57
CA ARG A 45 10.13 -17.44 -6.56
C ARG A 45 11.50 -17.99 -6.19
N ARG A 46 12.30 -17.22 -5.45
CA ARG A 46 13.59 -17.63 -4.87
C ARG A 46 13.46 -18.33 -3.52
N LEU A 47 12.24 -18.69 -3.11
CA LEU A 47 11.93 -19.34 -1.84
C LEU A 47 12.40 -18.53 -0.62
N LYS A 48 12.48 -17.20 -0.76
CA LYS A 48 12.74 -16.28 0.36
C LYS A 48 11.43 -15.88 1.01
N ARG A 49 11.51 -15.49 2.28
CA ARG A 49 10.34 -15.01 3.00
C ARG A 49 10.04 -13.57 2.61
N ARG A 50 8.75 -13.21 2.67
CA ARG A 50 8.30 -11.83 2.50
C ARG A 50 9.01 -10.88 3.45
N GLU A 51 9.24 -11.32 4.68
CA GLU A 51 9.88 -10.56 5.75
C GLU A 51 11.39 -10.36 5.52
N ASP A 52 11.98 -11.09 4.56
CA ASP A 52 13.39 -10.93 4.18
C ASP A 52 13.60 -9.80 3.14
N ILE A 53 12.53 -9.18 2.62
CA ILE A 53 12.61 -8.08 1.65
C ILE A 53 13.12 -6.81 2.38
N PRO A 54 14.30 -6.27 2.02
CA PRO A 54 14.85 -5.09 2.68
C PRO A 54 14.02 -3.85 2.38
N VAL A 55 13.56 -3.15 3.42
CA VAL A 55 12.81 -1.88 3.27
C VAL A 55 13.57 -0.84 2.45
N LYS A 56 14.90 -0.79 2.58
CA LYS A 56 15.76 0.14 1.83
C LYS A 56 15.69 -0.07 0.32
N GLU A 57 15.60 -1.33 -0.12
CA GLU A 57 15.48 -1.68 -1.54
C GLU A 57 14.17 -1.11 -2.11
N LEU A 58 13.06 -1.31 -1.38
CA LEU A 58 11.75 -0.80 -1.77
C LEU A 58 11.68 0.74 -1.73
N GLN A 59 12.30 1.37 -0.73
CA GLN A 59 12.34 2.83 -0.61
C GLN A 59 13.12 3.49 -1.75
N SER A 60 14.28 2.93 -2.11
CA SER A 60 15.06 3.42 -3.27
C SER A 60 14.28 3.27 -4.57
N LEU A 61 13.63 2.12 -4.79
CA LEU A 61 12.77 1.89 -5.95
C LEU A 61 11.62 2.92 -6.01
N LEU A 62 10.89 3.10 -4.91
CA LEU A 62 9.76 4.03 -4.86
C LEU A 62 10.17 5.46 -5.12
N SER A 63 11.30 5.88 -4.56
CA SER A 63 11.90 7.17 -4.83
C SER A 63 12.07 7.35 -6.34
N GLU A 64 12.81 6.46 -7.00
CA GLU A 64 13.05 6.52 -8.44
C GLU A 64 11.76 6.52 -9.28
N GLU A 65 10.79 5.67 -8.96
CA GLU A 65 9.51 5.60 -9.67
C GLU A 65 8.71 6.89 -9.53
N ILE A 66 8.67 7.49 -8.35
CA ILE A 66 7.97 8.77 -8.12
C ILE A 66 8.69 9.91 -8.86
N PHE A 67 10.02 9.91 -8.91
CA PHE A 67 10.79 10.89 -9.68
C PHE A 67 10.58 10.76 -11.20
N ARG A 68 10.41 9.54 -11.72
CA ARG A 68 10.37 9.27 -13.18
C ARG A 68 8.97 9.17 -13.77
N ASN A 69 7.97 8.79 -12.97
CA ASN A 69 6.64 8.51 -13.48
C ASN A 69 5.89 9.81 -13.81
N ARG A 70 5.77 10.09 -15.12
CA ARG A 70 5.10 11.28 -15.68
C ARG A 70 3.62 11.41 -15.33
N ASN A 71 2.97 10.31 -14.97
CA ASN A 71 1.56 10.26 -14.61
C ASN A 71 1.34 10.42 -13.10
N SER A 72 2.41 10.49 -12.30
CA SER A 72 2.28 10.75 -10.87
C SER A 72 1.96 12.24 -10.63
N GLY A 73 1.04 12.54 -9.72
CA GLY A 73 0.76 13.92 -9.30
C GLY A 73 1.95 14.61 -8.62
N PHE A 74 3.02 13.84 -8.34
CA PHE A 74 4.29 14.30 -7.78
C PHE A 74 5.35 14.57 -8.84
N PHE A 75 5.11 14.18 -10.09
CA PHE A 75 6.05 14.37 -11.19
C PHE A 75 6.33 15.86 -11.38
N HIS A 76 7.59 16.25 -11.26
CA HIS A 76 8.04 17.65 -11.23
C HIS A 76 7.44 18.54 -10.12
N SER A 77 6.76 17.98 -9.12
CA SER A 77 6.31 18.77 -7.98
C SER A 77 7.50 19.32 -7.18
N GLN A 78 7.31 20.50 -6.58
CA GLN A 78 8.34 21.10 -5.73
C GLN A 78 8.61 20.26 -4.48
N LEU A 79 7.66 19.42 -4.05
CA LEU A 79 7.85 18.49 -2.93
C LEU A 79 9.03 17.57 -3.14
N ILE A 80 9.08 16.97 -4.33
CA ILE A 80 10.10 16.01 -4.71
C ILE A 80 11.42 16.74 -5.02
N GLN A 81 11.37 17.88 -5.71
CA GLN A 81 12.57 18.66 -6.02
C GLN A 81 13.26 19.26 -4.78
N LYS A 82 12.48 19.63 -3.76
CA LYS A 82 13.00 20.18 -2.48
C LYS A 82 13.21 19.11 -1.42
N ASN A 83 13.05 17.82 -1.76
CA ASN A 83 13.21 16.69 -0.85
C ASN A 83 12.41 16.85 0.46
N LEU A 84 11.14 17.26 0.35
CA LEU A 84 10.23 17.51 1.48
C LEU A 84 9.51 16.24 1.99
N ILE A 85 9.89 15.07 1.47
CA ILE A 85 9.38 13.79 1.94
C ILE A 85 10.43 13.17 2.84
N ASP A 86 10.09 12.96 4.11
CA ASP A 86 11.00 12.36 5.08
C ASP A 86 11.17 10.84 4.84
N TYR A 87 10.06 10.15 4.58
CA TYR A 87 10.03 8.70 4.43
C TYR A 87 9.07 8.23 3.34
N PHE A 88 9.54 7.30 2.52
CA PHE A 88 8.67 6.46 1.69
C PHE A 88 8.31 5.19 2.45
N ILE A 89 7.01 4.90 2.56
CA ILE A 89 6.51 3.72 3.28
C ILE A 89 5.89 2.76 2.24
N PRO A 90 6.59 1.68 1.85
CA PRO A 90 6.07 0.73 0.86
C PRO A 90 5.00 -0.19 1.46
N PHE A 91 3.94 -0.45 0.68
CA PHE A 91 2.92 -1.44 1.01
C PHE A 91 3.06 -2.64 0.06
N LEU A 92 3.35 -3.80 0.62
CA LEU A 92 3.51 -5.04 -0.12
C LEU A 92 2.14 -5.66 -0.48
N PRO A 93 2.01 -6.40 -1.60
CA PRO A 93 0.77 -7.07 -1.98
C PRO A 93 0.32 -8.08 -0.92
N LEU A 94 -0.99 -8.30 -0.79
CA LEU A 94 -1.54 -9.19 0.23
C LEU A 94 -1.65 -10.63 -0.28
N GLU A 95 -0.93 -11.55 0.38
CA GLU A 95 -1.07 -13.00 0.19
C GLU A 95 -2.37 -13.55 0.79
N TYR A 96 -2.76 -14.75 0.35
CA TYR A 96 -3.90 -15.52 0.89
C TYR A 96 -4.04 -15.47 2.42
N LYS A 97 -2.94 -15.67 3.16
CA LYS A 97 -2.93 -15.64 4.63
C LYS A 97 -3.42 -14.30 5.20
N HIS A 98 -3.06 -13.18 4.56
CA HIS A 98 -3.49 -11.86 5.01
C HIS A 98 -4.95 -11.60 4.66
N VAL A 99 -5.41 -12.08 3.51
CA VAL A 99 -6.82 -11.98 3.11
C VAL A 99 -7.71 -12.77 4.07
N ARG A 100 -7.27 -13.94 4.54
CA ARG A 100 -8.00 -14.69 5.58
C ARG A 100 -8.20 -13.87 6.86
N GLU A 101 -7.17 -13.15 7.31
CA GLU A 101 -7.30 -12.27 8.48
C GLU A 101 -8.32 -11.14 8.24
N CYS A 102 -8.31 -10.54 7.04
CA CYS A 102 -9.32 -9.53 6.68
C CYS A 102 -10.75 -10.11 6.69
N VAL A 103 -10.96 -11.30 6.12
CA VAL A 103 -12.29 -11.94 6.10
C VAL A 103 -12.74 -12.28 7.51
N ARG A 104 -11.84 -12.83 8.34
CA ARG A 104 -12.14 -13.14 9.74
C ARG A 104 -12.57 -11.90 10.52
N GLU A 105 -11.88 -10.78 10.34
CA GLU A 105 -12.22 -9.54 11.02
C GLU A 105 -13.52 -8.94 10.49
N GLU A 106 -13.75 -9.01 9.17
CA GLU A 106 -15.01 -8.56 8.58
C GLU A 106 -16.23 -9.35 9.10
N LEU A 107 -16.12 -10.68 9.22
CA LEU A 107 -17.17 -11.52 9.83
C LEU A 107 -17.49 -11.07 11.25
N ARG A 108 -16.46 -10.78 12.06
CA ARG A 108 -16.63 -10.27 13.43
C ARG A 108 -17.28 -8.91 13.46
N MET A 109 -16.84 -7.98 12.60
CA MET A 109 -17.42 -6.63 12.52
C MET A 109 -18.89 -6.64 12.11
N GLN A 110 -19.28 -7.57 11.23
CA GLN A 110 -20.66 -7.77 10.80
C GLN A 110 -21.51 -8.62 11.78
N GLY A 111 -20.91 -9.15 12.85
CA GLY A 111 -21.60 -9.96 13.87
C GLY A 111 -21.92 -11.40 13.44
N HIS A 112 -21.25 -11.89 12.41
CA HIS A 112 -21.40 -13.26 11.92
C HIS A 112 -20.48 -14.22 12.69
N PRO A 113 -20.88 -15.50 12.85
CA PRO A 113 -19.99 -16.50 13.42
C PRO A 113 -18.74 -16.67 12.56
N VAL A 114 -17.60 -16.87 13.21
CA VAL A 114 -16.34 -17.15 12.52
C VAL A 114 -16.37 -18.59 12.04
N ASP A 115 -16.53 -18.76 10.73
CA ASP A 115 -16.45 -20.05 10.03
C ASP A 115 -15.16 -20.10 9.20
N GLU A 116 -14.26 -21.02 9.53
CA GLU A 116 -12.97 -21.16 8.86
C GLU A 116 -13.07 -21.69 7.43
N ASP A 117 -14.11 -22.47 7.10
CA ASP A 117 -14.34 -22.96 5.74
C ASP A 117 -14.81 -21.82 4.84
N LEU A 118 -15.73 -20.99 5.34
CA LEU A 118 -16.17 -19.77 4.66
C LEU A 118 -15.02 -18.77 4.47
N ILE A 119 -14.17 -18.59 5.49
CA ILE A 119 -12.97 -17.75 5.39
C ILE A 119 -12.05 -18.25 4.28
N ALA A 120 -11.80 -19.56 4.23
CA ALA A 120 -10.94 -20.16 3.23
C ALA A 120 -11.52 -20.00 1.82
N GLU A 121 -12.82 -20.21 1.65
CA GLU A 121 -13.51 -20.03 0.37
C GLU A 121 -13.37 -18.60 -0.18
N ILE A 122 -13.72 -17.61 0.65
CA ILE A 122 -13.66 -16.19 0.26
C ILE A 122 -12.21 -15.79 -0.05
N ALA A 123 -11.27 -16.14 0.84
CA ALA A 123 -9.87 -15.79 0.65
C ALA A 123 -9.26 -16.45 -0.60
N LEU A 124 -9.65 -17.69 -0.92
CA LEU A 124 -9.17 -18.38 -2.11
C LEU A 124 -9.72 -17.72 -3.38
N ALA A 125 -11.00 -17.35 -3.39
CA ALA A 125 -11.63 -16.65 -4.50
C ALA A 125 -11.06 -15.25 -4.75
N MET A 126 -10.49 -14.62 -3.72
CA MET A 126 -9.88 -13.29 -3.80
C MET A 126 -8.37 -13.31 -4.12
N THR A 127 -7.72 -14.47 -4.06
CA THR A 127 -6.29 -14.62 -4.34
C THR A 127 -6.11 -15.05 -5.81
N ASP A 128 -5.90 -14.08 -6.70
CA ASP A 128 -6.06 -14.25 -8.14
C ASP A 128 -4.84 -13.82 -8.98
N TYR A 129 -3.77 -13.34 -8.34
CA TYR A 129 -2.59 -12.77 -9.02
C TYR A 129 -1.26 -13.33 -8.51
N PRO A 130 -0.24 -13.51 -9.38
CA PRO A 130 -0.36 -13.60 -10.83
C PRO A 130 -1.23 -14.80 -11.24
N ARG A 131 -1.61 -14.90 -12.53
CA ARG A 131 -2.61 -15.89 -12.98
C ARG A 131 -2.16 -17.33 -12.78
N GLU A 132 -0.86 -17.56 -12.88
CA GLU A 132 -0.23 -18.88 -12.82
C GLU A 132 -0.07 -19.34 -11.36
N GLU A 133 0.55 -18.50 -10.52
CA GLU A 133 0.84 -18.85 -9.12
C GLU A 133 -0.29 -18.53 -8.12
N LYS A 134 -1.22 -17.61 -8.46
CA LYS A 134 -2.35 -17.17 -7.61
C LYS A 134 -1.96 -16.95 -6.14
N LEU A 135 -0.96 -16.11 -5.94
CA LEU A 135 -0.31 -15.90 -4.65
C LEU A 135 -0.90 -14.72 -3.87
N TYR A 136 -1.25 -13.66 -4.60
CA TYR A 136 -1.67 -12.37 -4.10
C TYR A 136 -3.12 -12.06 -4.51
N SER A 137 -3.77 -11.18 -3.76
CA SER A 137 -5.04 -10.58 -4.17
C SER A 137 -4.82 -9.30 -4.95
N SER A 138 -5.36 -9.22 -6.17
CA SER A 138 -5.31 -8.02 -7.02
C SER A 138 -5.92 -6.78 -6.34
N ASN A 139 -6.91 -6.98 -5.47
CA ASN A 139 -7.63 -5.91 -4.79
C ASN A 139 -7.27 -5.79 -3.30
N GLY A 140 -6.32 -6.60 -2.81
CA GLY A 140 -6.08 -6.73 -1.38
C GLY A 140 -7.38 -7.02 -0.62
N CYS A 141 -7.63 -6.29 0.46
CA CYS A 141 -8.85 -6.47 1.26
C CYS A 141 -10.02 -5.53 0.89
N LYS A 142 -9.91 -4.74 -0.20
CA LYS A 142 -10.89 -3.70 -0.54
C LYS A 142 -12.32 -4.20 -0.74
N THR A 143 -12.47 -5.43 -1.26
CA THR A 143 -13.78 -6.01 -1.61
C THR A 143 -14.22 -7.11 -0.64
N VAL A 144 -13.49 -7.32 0.46
CA VAL A 144 -13.81 -8.37 1.46
C VAL A 144 -15.21 -8.17 2.03
N ALA A 145 -15.56 -6.96 2.45
CA ALA A 145 -16.89 -6.63 2.97
C ALA A 145 -18.02 -7.09 2.04
N SER A 146 -17.95 -6.73 0.75
CA SER A 146 -18.94 -7.15 -0.24
C SER A 146 -18.98 -8.66 -0.47
N ARG A 147 -17.84 -9.35 -0.36
CA ARG A 147 -17.76 -10.81 -0.55
C ARG A 147 -18.40 -11.54 0.63
N VAL A 148 -18.10 -11.10 1.85
CA VAL A 148 -18.71 -11.64 3.08
C VAL A 148 -20.24 -11.51 3.00
N THR A 149 -20.75 -10.33 2.67
CA THR A 149 -22.21 -10.12 2.55
C THR A 149 -22.87 -10.99 1.47
N LEU A 150 -22.16 -11.38 0.41
CA LEU A 150 -22.71 -12.22 -0.67
C LEU A 150 -22.62 -13.72 -0.39
N SER A 151 -21.80 -14.13 0.59
CA SER A 151 -21.53 -15.54 0.89
C SER A 151 -22.24 -16.04 2.15
N ILE A 152 -23.07 -15.21 2.79
CA ILE A 152 -23.86 -15.51 3.99
C ILE A 152 -25.34 -15.62 3.63
#